data_AF-A0A962FFL2-F1
#
_entry.id   AF-A0A962FFL2-F1
#
_cell.length_a   1.000
_cell.length_b   1.000
_cell.length_c   1.000
_cell.angle_alpha   90.00
_cell.angle_beta   90.00
_cell.angle_gamma   90.00
#
_symmetry.space_group_name_H-M   'P 1'
#
loop_
_entity.id
_entity.type
_entity.pdbx_description
1 polymer ?
#
loop_
_entity_poly.entity_id
_entity_poly.type
_entity_poly.pdbx_seq_one_letter_code
_entity_poly.pdbx_strand_id
1 'polypeptide(L)'
;MSRPALDDLIAGVELRDSALALIDYNAMARRLTLRFAPADSAPGQIVTLIFDSVVGLHCAPQDSLRALEPSEGATIDRLDARRRKTGETEMTLVYLRGEGRTPCVVSFSAQEGRWLG
;
A
#
# COMPACT_ATOMS: atom_id res chain seq x y z
N MET A 1 10.51 -0.48 -17.37
CA MET A 1 9.23 -1.15 -17.72
C MET A 1 8.56 -1.56 -16.42
N SER A 2 7.25 -1.39 -16.27
CA SER A 2 6.54 -1.77 -15.04
C SER A 2 6.20 -3.26 -15.02
N ARG A 3 6.32 -3.92 -13.86
CA ARG A 3 5.96 -5.33 -13.68
C ARG A 3 4.56 -5.45 -13.05
N PRO A 4 3.66 -6.32 -13.53
CA PRO A 4 2.37 -6.56 -12.87
C PRO A 4 2.57 -6.98 -11.40
N ALA A 5 1.66 -6.57 -10.52
CA ALA A 5 1.80 -6.78 -9.08
C ALA A 5 0.65 -7.58 -8.44
N LEU A 6 -0.55 -7.60 -9.03
CA LEU A 6 -1.70 -8.20 -8.34
C LEU A 6 -1.57 -9.70 -8.10
N ASP A 7 -0.99 -10.44 -9.04
CA ASP A 7 -0.76 -11.88 -8.88
C ASP A 7 0.28 -12.16 -7.79
N ASP A 8 1.38 -11.40 -7.77
CA ASP A 8 2.41 -11.47 -6.72
C ASP A 8 1.81 -11.22 -5.32
N LEU A 9 1.00 -10.18 -5.20
CA LEU A 9 0.38 -9.81 -3.93
C LEU A 9 -0.63 -10.85 -3.46
N ILE A 10 -1.39 -11.45 -4.39
CA ILE A 10 -2.31 -12.55 -4.07
C ILE A 10 -1.54 -13.83 -3.70
N ALA A 11 -0.38 -14.06 -4.30
CA ALA A 11 0.51 -15.16 -3.93
C ALA A 11 1.16 -14.99 -2.55
N GLY A 12 0.98 -13.82 -1.91
CA GLY A 12 1.44 -13.55 -0.56
C GLY A 12 2.87 -13.03 -0.47
N VAL A 13 3.28 -12.15 -1.39
CA VAL A 13 4.52 -11.38 -1.21
C VAL A 13 4.47 -10.65 0.14
N GLU A 14 5.46 -10.94 0.98
CA GLU A 14 5.59 -10.34 2.30
C GLU A 14 6.21 -8.94 2.20
N LEU A 15 5.54 -7.96 2.80
CA LEU A 15 5.99 -6.57 2.87
C LEU A 15 6.12 -6.08 4.31
N ARG A 16 5.92 -6.95 5.30
CA ARG A 16 6.04 -6.64 6.71
C ARG A 16 7.37 -5.96 7.04
N ASP A 17 7.31 -5.05 8.01
CA ASP A 17 8.41 -4.23 8.51
C ASP A 17 9.02 -3.28 7.47
N SER A 18 8.47 -3.22 6.24
CA SER A 18 8.85 -2.21 5.26
C SER A 18 8.52 -0.81 5.77
N ALA A 19 9.47 0.11 5.66
CA ALA A 19 9.28 1.49 6.05
C ALA A 19 8.41 2.21 5.02
N LEU A 20 7.20 2.61 5.42
CA LEU A 20 6.26 3.32 4.58
C LEU A 20 6.70 4.77 4.43
N ALA A 21 6.94 5.19 3.18
CA ALA A 21 7.34 6.56 2.85
C ALA A 21 6.17 7.39 2.32
N LEU A 22 5.23 6.78 1.59
CA LEU A 22 4.07 7.46 1.03
C LEU A 22 2.91 6.50 0.85
N ILE A 23 1.72 6.99 1.22
CA ILE A 23 0.46 6.50 0.70
C ILE A 23 -0.34 7.68 0.17
N ASP A 24 -0.67 7.67 -1.11
CA ASP A 24 -1.35 8.77 -1.78
C ASP A 24 -2.51 8.24 -2.62
N TYR A 25 -3.66 8.91 -2.56
CA TYR A 25 -4.82 8.58 -3.37
C TYR A 25 -5.25 9.78 -4.20
N ASN A 26 -5.20 9.62 -5.52
CA ASN A 26 -5.74 10.58 -6.46
C ASN A 26 -7.16 10.15 -6.86
N ALA A 27 -8.17 10.84 -6.34
CA ALA A 27 -9.58 10.56 -6.62
C ALA A 27 -9.96 10.77 -8.09
N MET A 28 -9.37 11.77 -8.77
CA MET A 28 -9.65 12.08 -10.17
C MET A 28 -9.13 10.98 -11.10
N ALA A 29 -7.95 10.44 -10.81
CA ALA A 29 -7.35 9.33 -11.56
C ALA A 29 -7.77 7.94 -11.05
N ARG A 30 -8.49 7.87 -9.91
CA ARG A 30 -8.80 6.63 -9.17
C ARG A 30 -7.55 5.76 -8.98
N ARG A 31 -6.47 6.39 -8.53
CA ARG A 31 -5.15 5.77 -8.40
C ARG A 31 -4.65 5.87 -6.98
N LEU A 32 -4.18 4.76 -6.44
CA LEU A 32 -3.46 4.71 -5.16
C LEU A 32 -1.99 4.40 -5.41
N THR A 33 -1.11 5.19 -4.81
CA THR A 33 0.35 5.02 -4.88
C THR A 33 0.89 4.71 -3.50
N LEU A 34 1.62 3.61 -3.40
CA LEU A 34 2.30 3.18 -2.19
C LEU A 34 3.81 3.20 -2.43
N ARG A 35 4.57 3.90 -1.61
CA ARG A 35 6.04 3.92 -1.66
C ARG A 35 6.61 3.48 -0.33
N PHE A 36 7.55 2.56 -0.36
CA PHE A 36 8.17 2.02 0.84
C PHE A 36 9.60 1.57 0.59
N ALA A 37 10.39 1.52 1.65
CA ALA A 37 11.69 0.85 1.66
C ALA A 37 11.52 -0.57 2.21
N PRO A 38 11.76 -1.63 1.41
CA PRO A 38 11.68 -3.01 1.89
C PRO A 38 12.66 -3.28 3.04
N ALA A 39 12.26 -4.07 4.03
CA ALA A 39 13.08 -4.35 5.22
C ALA A 39 14.46 -4.96 4.88
N ASP A 40 14.52 -5.86 3.89
CA ASP A 40 15.74 -6.59 3.50
C ASP A 40 16.53 -5.93 2.36
N SER A 41 16.20 -4.69 2.00
CA SER A 41 16.80 -4.01 0.85
C SER A 41 18.01 -3.14 1.20
N ALA A 42 18.80 -2.80 0.18
CA ALA A 42 19.93 -1.89 0.37
C ALA A 42 19.42 -0.51 0.85
N PRO A 43 20.15 0.18 1.74
CA PRO A 43 19.78 1.52 2.20
C PRO A 43 19.51 2.47 1.02
N GLY A 44 18.36 3.15 1.06
CA GLY A 44 17.94 4.09 0.01
C GLY A 44 17.16 3.46 -1.15
N GLN A 45 16.97 2.14 -1.18
CA GLN A 45 16.08 1.51 -2.15
C GLN A 45 14.61 1.80 -1.81
N ILE A 46 13.88 2.37 -2.77
CA ILE A 46 12.44 2.63 -2.66
C ILE A 46 11.72 1.82 -3.73
N VAL A 47 10.76 1.01 -3.29
CA VAL A 47 9.81 0.31 -4.16
C VAL A 47 8.53 1.13 -4.22
N THR A 48 7.96 1.23 -5.42
CA THR A 48 6.67 1.88 -5.63
C THR A 48 5.67 0.87 -6.18
N LEU A 49 4.49 0.83 -5.58
CA LEU A 49 3.36 0.02 -6.01
C LEU A 49 2.23 0.97 -6.38
N ILE A 50 1.73 0.84 -7.61
CA ILE A 50 0.60 1.63 -8.10
C ILE A 50 -0.59 0.72 -8.32
N PHE A 51 -1.74 1.14 -7.79
CA PHE A 51 -3.04 0.54 -8.06
C PHE A 51 -3.90 1.51 -8.87
N ASP A 52 -4.47 1.02 -9.96
CA ASP A 52 -5.36 1.79 -10.83
C ASP A 52 -6.79 1.26 -10.75
N SER A 53 -7.74 2.09 -11.16
CA SER A 53 -9.18 1.81 -11.09
C SER A 53 -9.68 1.52 -9.68
N VAL A 54 -9.13 2.22 -8.67
CA VAL A 54 -9.48 2.06 -7.26
C VAL A 54 -10.97 2.37 -7.02
N VAL A 55 -11.63 1.52 -6.24
CA VAL A 55 -13.04 1.63 -5.80
C VAL A 55 -13.15 1.31 -4.32
N GLY A 56 -14.10 1.97 -3.64
CA GLY A 56 -14.49 1.59 -2.28
C GLY A 56 -13.38 1.83 -1.26
N LEU A 57 -12.60 2.90 -1.43
CA LEU A 57 -11.51 3.25 -0.53
C LEU A 57 -12.05 3.54 0.87
N HIS A 58 -11.62 2.73 1.83
CA HIS A 58 -11.92 2.86 3.25
C HIS A 58 -10.63 3.12 4.02
N CYS A 59 -10.69 4.03 4.99
CA CYS A 59 -9.57 4.43 5.85
C CYS A 59 -9.99 4.43 7.31
N ALA A 60 -9.22 3.75 8.16
CA ALA A 60 -9.43 3.73 9.61
C ALA A 60 -8.07 3.82 10.34
N PRO A 61 -7.79 4.90 11.09
CA PRO A 61 -8.61 6.10 11.27
C PRO A 61 -8.83 6.88 9.97
N GLN A 62 -9.79 7.82 9.96
CA GLN A 62 -10.16 8.59 8.76
C GLN A 62 -8.98 9.35 8.13
N ASP A 63 -7.97 9.70 8.94
CA ASP A 63 -6.76 10.39 8.52
C ASP A 63 -5.62 9.45 8.08
N SER A 64 -5.88 8.17 7.81
CA SER A 64 -4.83 7.20 7.40
C SER A 64 -4.12 7.56 6.08
N LEU A 65 -4.62 8.52 5.31
CA LEU A 65 -3.96 8.98 4.08
C LEU A 65 -3.30 10.34 4.23
N ARG A 66 -3.28 10.93 5.43
CA ARG A 66 -2.55 12.18 5.63
C ARG A 66 -1.06 11.95 5.42
N ALA A 67 -0.37 13.00 5.00
CA ALA A 67 1.08 12.98 4.94
C ALA A 67 1.69 12.66 6.33
N LEU A 68 2.74 11.86 6.33
CA LEU A 68 3.54 11.59 7.52
C LEU A 68 4.36 12.83 7.86
N GLU A 69 4.41 13.19 9.14
CA GLU A 69 5.30 14.25 9.61
C GLU A 69 6.78 13.82 9.45
N PRO A 70 7.73 14.76 9.29
CA PRO A 70 9.16 14.40 9.11
C PRO A 70 9.75 13.53 10.23
N SER A 71 9.23 13.67 11.45
CA SER A 71 9.63 12.87 12.62
C SER A 71 8.77 11.62 12.83
N GLU A 72 7.71 11.44 12.06
CA GLU A 72 6.74 10.36 12.21
C GLU A 72 7.08 9.20 11.26
N GLY A 73 7.49 8.08 11.84
CA GLY A 73 7.69 6.85 11.09
C GLY A 73 6.37 6.12 10.80
N ALA A 74 6.36 5.29 9.76
CA ALA A 74 5.32 4.31 9.53
C ALA A 74 5.92 3.00 9.01
N THR A 75 5.37 1.87 9.43
CA THR A 75 5.84 0.54 9.04
C THR A 75 4.67 -0.32 8.56
N ILE A 76 4.85 -1.01 7.44
CA ILE A 76 3.85 -1.95 6.95
C ILE A 76 3.79 -3.14 7.91
N ASP A 77 2.61 -3.46 8.43
CA ASP A 77 2.37 -4.65 9.24
C ASP A 77 1.96 -5.82 8.36
N ARG A 78 1.04 -5.56 7.40
CA ARG A 78 0.61 -6.53 6.38
C ARG A 78 -0.03 -5.85 5.18
N LEU A 79 0.03 -6.52 4.03
CA LEU A 79 -0.74 -6.19 2.84
C LEU A 79 -1.43 -7.45 2.32
N ASP A 80 -2.72 -7.57 2.60
CA ASP A 80 -3.53 -8.70 2.14
C ASP A 80 -4.15 -8.40 0.78
N ALA A 81 -4.16 -9.38 -0.13
CA ALA A 81 -4.78 -9.27 -1.44
C ALA A 81 -5.64 -10.51 -1.76
N ARG A 82 -6.84 -10.29 -2.30
CA ARG A 82 -7.76 -11.37 -2.67
C ARG A 82 -8.48 -11.09 -3.97
N ARG A 83 -8.43 -12.04 -4.91
CA ARG A 83 -9.22 -11.99 -6.15
C ARG A 83 -10.71 -12.22 -5.84
N ARG A 84 -11.57 -11.31 -6.28
CA ARG A 84 -13.03 -11.48 -6.25
C ARG A 84 -13.51 -12.25 -7.48
N LYS A 85 -14.70 -12.83 -7.40
CA LYS A 85 -15.35 -13.51 -8.54
C LYS A 85 -15.61 -12.58 -9.74
N THR A 86 -15.68 -11.27 -9.48
CA THR A 86 -15.86 -10.21 -10.48
C THR A 86 -14.57 -9.83 -11.21
N GLY A 87 -13.42 -10.43 -10.86
CA GLY A 87 -12.12 -10.15 -11.47
C GLY A 87 -11.32 -9.04 -10.77
N GLU A 88 -11.97 -8.20 -9.98
CA GLU A 88 -11.32 -7.18 -9.14
C GLU A 88 -10.48 -7.84 -8.03
N THR A 89 -9.42 -7.17 -7.61
CA THR A 89 -8.63 -7.59 -6.45
C THR A 89 -8.92 -6.65 -5.28
N GLU A 90 -9.38 -7.22 -4.17
CA GLU A 90 -9.53 -6.52 -2.90
C GLU A 90 -8.19 -6.50 -2.18
N MET A 91 -7.79 -5.32 -1.73
CA MET A 91 -6.55 -5.05 -1.01
C MET A 91 -6.90 -4.55 0.39
N THR A 92 -6.14 -4.98 1.39
CA THR A 92 -6.15 -4.40 2.74
C THR A 92 -4.73 -4.20 3.21
N LEU A 93 -4.32 -2.94 3.29
CA LEU A 93 -3.06 -2.53 3.90
C LEU A 93 -3.31 -2.25 5.38
N VAL A 94 -2.49 -2.83 6.24
CA VAL A 94 -2.36 -2.39 7.63
C VAL A 94 -0.93 -1.91 7.84
N TYR A 95 -0.80 -0.72 8.40
CA TYR A 95 0.49 -0.16 8.77
C TYR A 95 0.40 0.48 10.17
N LEU A 96 1.54 0.56 10.85
CA LEU A 96 1.67 1.11 12.18
C LEU A 96 2.32 2.47 12.09
N ARG A 97 1.64 3.49 12.61
CA ARG A 97 2.03 4.90 12.51
C ARG A 97 2.55 5.44 13.83
N GLY A 98 3.65 6.17 13.76
CA GLY A 98 4.31 6.84 14.88
C GLY A 98 4.90 5.89 15.91
N GLU A 99 5.53 6.46 16.94
CA GLU A 99 6.16 5.69 18.03
C GLU A 99 5.13 4.86 18.82
N GLY A 100 3.91 5.37 18.95
CA GLY A 100 2.78 4.67 19.57
C GLY A 100 2.27 3.47 18.77
N ARG A 101 2.83 3.20 17.57
CA ARG A 101 2.44 2.10 16.67
C ARG A 101 0.94 2.04 16.44
N THR A 102 0.33 3.20 16.21
CA THR A 102 -1.12 3.30 16.00
C THR A 102 -1.50 2.55 14.72
N PRO A 103 -2.38 1.53 14.78
CA PRO A 103 -2.76 0.79 13.60
C PRO A 103 -3.61 1.67 12.68
N CYS A 104 -3.26 1.66 11.40
CA CYS A 104 -3.96 2.34 10.33
C CYS A 104 -4.30 1.32 9.25
N VAL A 105 -5.55 1.31 8.80
CA VAL A 105 -6.10 0.36 7.84
C VAL A 105 -6.57 1.11 6.62
N VAL A 106 -6.12 0.65 5.45
CA VAL A 106 -6.57 1.15 4.15
C VAL A 106 -7.02 -0.03 3.30
N SER A 107 -8.33 -0.08 3.00
CA SER A 107 -8.94 -1.16 2.22
C SER A 107 -9.58 -0.61 0.96
N PHE A 108 -9.43 -1.31 -0.16
CA PHE A 108 -10.00 -0.91 -1.45
C PHE A 108 -10.05 -2.09 -2.42
N SER A 109 -10.76 -1.93 -3.54
CA SER A 109 -10.64 -2.83 -4.70
C SER A 109 -9.92 -2.13 -5.84
N ALA A 110 -9.10 -2.86 -6.59
CA ALA A 110 -8.40 -2.38 -7.79
C ALA A 110 -8.52 -3.40 -8.93
N GLN A 111 -8.48 -2.91 -10.17
CA GLN A 111 -8.47 -3.77 -11.36
C GLN A 111 -7.05 -4.05 -11.84
N GLU A 112 -6.13 -3.11 -11.59
CA GLU A 112 -4.74 -3.21 -12.01
C GLU A 112 -3.80 -2.83 -10.86
N GLY A 113 -2.63 -3.46 -10.86
CA GLY A 113 -1.56 -3.19 -9.92
C GLY A 113 -0.22 -3.43 -10.58
N ARG A 114 0.74 -2.52 -10.36
CA ARG A 114 2.10 -2.66 -10.92
C ARG A 114 3.18 -2.20 -9.96
N TRP A 115 4.30 -2.91 -9.99
CA TRP A 115 5.56 -2.51 -9.41
C TRP A 115 6.27 -1.52 -10.33
N LEU A 116 6.79 -0.46 -9.71
CA LEU A 116 7.75 0.47 -10.29
C LEU A 116 9.04 0.39 -9.45
N GLY A 117 10.15 0.11 -10.14
CA GLY A 117 11.50 -0.02 -9.61
C GLY A 117 12.49 -0.02 -10.77
#